data_AF-A0A4P5X223-F1
#
_entry.id   AF-A0A4P5X223-F1
#
_cell.length_a   1.000
_cell.length_b   1.000
_cell.length_c   1.000
_cell.angle_alpha   90.00
_cell.angle_beta   90.00
_cell.angle_gamma   90.00
#
_symmetry.space_group_name_H-M   'P 1'
#
loop_
_entity.id
_entity.type
_entity.pdbx_description
1 polymer ?
#
loop_
_entity_poly.entity_id
_entity_poly.type
_entity_poly.pdbx_seq_one_letter_code
_entity_poly.pdbx_strand_id
1 'polypeptide(L)'
;MANKNLFATIMGKLKPAANATNEAGGKAYSLTPEQALAQYALTGCLNDTFYANASEQLADVLNFASKCSAEFVAKVAITARAKGHMKDMPALLVAHLSTRDAKLFDVTFDRVIDSPRMLRTFVQIMRSGVTGRKSLGSLPKRKVRKWLESRSDAAIFRAQVGNDPSMADIIRMTHPKPANATRAALYAHLIGKPADETQLPELVREYEAFKVSLRA
;
A
#
# COMPACT_ATOMS: atom_id res chain seq x y z
N MET A 1 18.61 41.71 33.05
CA MET A 1 17.90 40.43 32.81
C MET A 1 18.55 39.36 33.68
N ALA A 2 17.77 38.53 34.40
CA ALA A 2 18.33 37.48 35.26
C ALA A 2 19.06 36.41 34.43
N ASN A 3 20.20 35.91 34.93
CA ASN A 3 20.98 34.86 34.27
C ASN A 3 20.24 33.52 34.33
N LYS A 4 19.58 33.16 33.24
CA LYS A 4 18.73 31.95 33.16
C LYS A 4 19.50 30.63 33.33
N ASN A 5 20.83 30.64 33.16
CA ASN A 5 21.67 29.47 33.41
C ASN A 5 21.97 29.29 34.91
N LEU A 6 22.18 30.40 35.64
CA LEU A 6 22.43 30.39 37.08
C LEU A 6 21.15 30.26 37.92
N PHE A 7 20.03 30.79 37.43
CA PHE A 7 18.73 30.80 38.13
C PHE A 7 17.71 29.82 37.50
N ALA A 8 18.19 28.77 36.83
CA ALA A 8 17.34 27.71 36.32
C ALA A 8 16.66 26.98 37.49
N THR A 9 15.33 26.88 37.46
CA THR A 9 14.56 26.12 38.46
C THR A 9 14.94 24.63 38.40
N ILE A 10 14.75 23.91 39.51
CA ILE A 10 15.00 22.45 39.60
C ILE A 10 14.30 21.68 38.47
N MET A 11 13.09 22.12 38.10
CA MET A 11 12.33 21.61 36.95
C MET A 11 13.06 21.76 35.60
N GLY A 12 13.89 22.80 35.42
CA GLY A 12 14.71 22.98 34.22
C GLY A 12 15.89 22.01 34.15
N LYS A 13 16.44 21.59 35.30
CA LYS A 13 17.52 20.59 35.40
C LYS A 13 17.04 19.15 35.21
N LEU A 14 15.76 18.88 35.48
CA LEU A 14 15.13 17.56 35.33
C LEU A 14 14.63 17.28 33.90
N LYS A 15 14.70 18.25 32.98
CA LYS A 15 14.34 18.01 31.59
C LYS A 15 15.39 17.09 30.94
N PRO A 16 14.96 16.07 30.17
CA PRO A 16 15.89 15.24 29.42
C PRO A 16 16.80 16.11 28.55
N ALA A 17 18.09 15.80 28.54
CA ALA A 17 19.00 16.43 27.60
C ALA A 17 18.59 16.04 26.17
N ALA A 18 18.70 17.00 25.25
CA ALA A 18 18.57 16.71 23.83
C ALA A 18 19.57 15.61 23.44
N ASN A 19 19.10 14.57 22.78
CA ASN A 19 19.88 13.39 22.38
C ASN A 19 19.98 13.21 20.86
N ALA A 20 19.49 14.20 20.10
CA ALA A 20 19.57 14.22 18.64
C ALA A 20 19.83 15.63 18.12
N THR A 21 20.11 15.70 16.82
CA THR A 21 20.14 16.93 16.03
C THR A 21 19.15 16.77 14.89
N ASN A 22 18.36 17.80 14.58
CA ASN A 22 17.47 17.76 13.42
C ASN A 22 18.23 18.05 12.12
N GLU A 23 17.54 17.92 10.99
CA GLU A 23 18.10 18.15 9.65
C GLU A 23 18.61 19.58 9.41
N ALA A 24 18.22 20.54 10.26
CA ALA A 24 18.69 21.93 10.22
C ALA A 24 19.84 22.21 11.21
N GLY A 25 20.41 21.19 11.86
CA GLY A 25 21.53 21.35 12.81
C GLY A 25 21.12 21.78 14.22
N GLY A 26 19.82 21.87 14.53
CA GLY A 26 19.30 22.25 15.84
C GLY A 26 19.15 21.07 16.81
N LYS A 27 19.21 21.35 18.13
CA LYS A 27 19.00 20.34 19.18
C LYS A 27 17.61 19.72 19.09
N ALA A 28 17.54 18.39 19.15
CA ALA A 28 16.31 17.62 19.01
C ALA A 28 16.28 16.40 19.97
N TYR A 29 15.17 15.67 19.93
CA TYR A 29 14.99 14.42 20.67
C TYR A 29 14.72 13.27 19.69
N SER A 30 15.41 12.15 19.86
CA SER A 30 15.19 10.95 19.05
C SER A 30 13.80 10.37 19.31
N LEU A 31 13.10 10.02 18.24
CA LEU A 31 11.90 9.19 18.33
C LEU A 31 12.30 7.72 18.54
N THR A 32 11.50 6.99 19.30
CA THR A 32 11.56 5.52 19.28
C THR A 32 11.18 4.99 17.89
N PRO A 33 11.59 3.78 17.50
CA PRO A 33 11.20 3.18 16.22
C PRO A 33 9.68 3.17 16.01
N GLU A 34 8.91 2.87 17.05
CA GLU A 34 7.45 2.87 17.01
C GLU A 34 6.87 4.27 16.73
N GLN A 35 7.39 5.29 17.42
CA GLN A 35 6.97 6.69 17.22
C GLN A 35 7.34 7.19 15.82
N ALA A 36 8.56 6.91 15.37
CA ALA A 36 9.03 7.27 14.03
C ALA A 36 8.17 6.60 12.96
N LEU A 37 7.97 5.27 13.06
CA LEU A 37 7.15 4.54 12.11
C LEU A 37 5.72 5.07 12.08
N ALA A 38 5.10 5.32 13.23
CA ALA A 38 3.74 5.87 13.29
C ALA A 38 3.64 7.26 12.67
N GLN A 39 4.64 8.13 12.89
CA GLN A 39 4.70 9.45 12.29
C GLN A 39 4.78 9.34 10.77
N TYR A 40 5.79 8.63 10.23
CA TYR A 40 5.90 8.41 8.79
C TYR A 40 4.64 7.78 8.21
N ALA A 41 4.07 6.79 8.90
CA ALA A 41 2.88 6.09 8.43
C ALA A 41 1.65 6.98 8.23
N LEU A 42 1.51 8.01 9.08
CA LEU A 42 0.33 8.88 9.11
C LEU A 42 0.53 10.20 8.35
N THR A 43 1.77 10.65 8.18
CA THR A 43 2.06 11.96 7.58
C THR A 43 2.94 11.90 6.33
N GLY A 44 3.65 10.79 6.11
CA GLY A 44 4.59 10.63 5.00
C GLY A 44 3.92 10.11 3.73
N CYS A 45 4.27 10.71 2.59
CA CYS A 45 3.71 10.36 1.27
C CYS A 45 4.69 9.62 0.35
N LEU A 46 5.90 9.25 0.83
CA LEU A 46 6.96 8.64 0.01
C LEU A 46 7.31 9.49 -1.23
N ASN A 47 7.44 10.80 -1.02
CA ASN A 47 7.80 11.80 -2.02
C ASN A 47 8.91 12.70 -1.48
N ASP A 48 9.54 13.48 -2.36
CA ASP A 48 10.56 14.43 -1.94
C ASP A 48 9.97 15.51 -1.03
N THR A 49 10.71 15.84 0.02
CA THR A 49 10.42 16.90 0.98
C THR A 49 11.61 17.84 1.10
N PHE A 50 11.48 18.89 1.90
CA PHE A 50 12.55 19.90 2.05
C PHE A 50 13.87 19.32 2.56
N TYR A 51 13.83 18.28 3.42
CA TYR A 51 15.01 17.73 4.07
C TYR A 51 15.34 16.27 3.70
N ALA A 52 14.46 15.57 2.99
CA ALA A 52 14.66 14.18 2.64
C ALA A 52 14.01 13.84 1.30
N ASN A 53 14.67 13.02 0.50
CA ASN A 53 14.11 12.50 -0.75
C ASN A 53 13.26 11.24 -0.53
N ALA A 54 12.51 10.85 -1.56
CA ALA A 54 11.60 9.70 -1.49
C ALA A 54 12.32 8.36 -1.18
N SER A 55 13.55 8.18 -1.66
CA SER A 55 14.31 6.94 -1.47
C SER A 55 14.82 6.81 -0.03
N GLU A 56 15.28 7.90 0.56
CA GLU A 56 15.66 7.98 1.98
C GLU A 56 14.45 7.66 2.87
N GLN A 57 13.30 8.28 2.62
CA GLN A 57 12.09 7.99 3.38
C GLN A 57 11.67 6.51 3.28
N LEU A 58 11.77 5.92 2.09
CA LEU A 58 11.49 4.50 1.92
C LEU A 58 12.43 3.62 2.77
N ALA A 59 13.73 3.92 2.73
CA ALA A 59 14.74 3.20 3.50
C ALA A 59 14.48 3.33 5.02
N ASP A 60 14.17 4.54 5.49
CA ASP A 60 13.85 4.83 6.89
C ASP A 60 12.61 4.07 7.35
N VAL A 61 11.53 4.10 6.58
CA VAL A 61 10.29 3.38 6.92
C VAL A 61 10.55 1.88 7.05
N LEU A 62 11.28 1.28 6.10
CA LEU A 62 11.62 -0.15 6.17
C LEU A 62 12.53 -0.47 7.36
N ASN A 63 13.48 0.42 7.68
CA ASN A 63 14.35 0.31 8.85
C ASN A 63 13.57 0.40 10.17
N PHE A 64 12.65 1.36 10.32
CA PHE A 64 11.82 1.46 11.52
C PHE A 64 10.84 0.30 11.61
N ALA A 65 10.23 -0.10 10.49
CA ALA A 65 9.33 -1.24 10.45
C ALA A 65 10.03 -2.54 10.83
N SER A 66 11.30 -2.76 10.45
CA SER A 66 12.06 -3.96 10.84
C SER A 66 12.37 -4.02 12.34
N LYS A 67 12.56 -2.86 12.98
CA LYS A 67 12.78 -2.71 14.42
C LYS A 67 11.51 -2.84 15.26
N CYS A 68 10.34 -2.61 14.67
CA CYS A 68 9.06 -2.78 15.35
C CYS A 68 8.58 -4.24 15.33
N SER A 69 7.74 -4.60 16.30
CA SER A 69 7.01 -5.87 16.29
C SER A 69 6.07 -5.94 15.09
N ALA A 70 5.87 -7.14 14.53
CA ALA A 70 4.96 -7.33 13.40
C ALA A 70 3.53 -6.91 13.75
N GLU A 71 3.09 -7.12 15.00
CA GLU A 71 1.78 -6.68 15.47
C GLU A 71 1.64 -5.15 15.44
N PHE A 72 2.67 -4.42 15.87
CA PHE A 72 2.67 -2.96 15.81
C PHE A 72 2.61 -2.47 14.36
N VAL A 73 3.41 -3.05 13.47
CA VAL A 73 3.38 -2.73 12.03
C VAL A 73 1.99 -2.94 11.44
N ALA A 74 1.32 -4.05 11.78
CA ALA A 74 -0.04 -4.34 11.33
C ALA A 74 -1.05 -3.29 11.83
N LYS A 75 -0.99 -2.92 13.12
CA LYS A 75 -1.86 -1.88 13.70
C LYS A 75 -1.64 -0.52 13.04
N VAL A 76 -0.39 -0.17 12.77
CA VAL A 76 -0.03 1.08 12.08
C VAL A 76 -0.56 1.08 10.65
N ALA A 77 -0.36 0.00 9.88
CA ALA A 77 -0.86 -0.11 8.51
C ALA A 77 -2.39 0.07 8.44
N ILE A 78 -3.13 -0.60 9.33
CA ILE A 78 -4.58 -0.48 9.43
C ILE A 78 -4.99 0.94 9.81
N THR A 79 -4.32 1.56 10.78
CA THR A 79 -4.65 2.91 11.25
C THR A 79 -4.36 3.96 10.17
N ALA A 80 -3.21 3.86 9.51
CA ALA A 80 -2.84 4.73 8.39
C ALA A 80 -3.87 4.66 7.25
N ARG A 81 -4.39 3.46 6.95
CA ARG A 81 -5.45 3.31 5.96
C ARG A 81 -6.80 3.86 6.43
N ALA A 82 -7.26 3.41 7.60
CA ALA A 82 -8.62 3.65 8.07
C ALA A 82 -8.85 5.08 8.58
N LYS A 83 -7.85 5.68 9.23
CA LYS A 83 -7.94 7.02 9.83
C LYS A 83 -7.08 8.05 9.12
N GLY A 84 -5.90 7.65 8.63
CA GLY A 84 -5.01 8.54 7.87
C GLY A 84 -5.38 8.68 6.40
N HIS A 85 -6.27 7.83 5.88
CA HIS A 85 -6.65 7.77 4.45
C HIS A 85 -5.47 7.60 3.48
N MET A 86 -4.36 7.06 3.99
CA MET A 86 -3.12 6.84 3.25
C MET A 86 -3.27 5.70 2.23
N LYS A 87 -2.38 5.67 1.22
CA LYS A 87 -2.32 4.62 0.20
C LYS A 87 -1.00 3.86 0.20
N ASP A 88 0.06 4.50 -0.27
CA ASP A 88 1.31 3.80 -0.59
C ASP A 88 2.01 3.28 0.67
N MET A 89 1.99 4.09 1.72
CA MET A 89 2.53 3.78 3.03
C MET A 89 1.89 2.53 3.69
N PRO A 90 0.56 2.44 3.88
CA PRO A 90 -0.03 1.22 4.44
C PRO A 90 0.09 0.00 3.50
N ALA A 91 0.11 0.19 2.17
CA ALA A 91 0.38 -0.91 1.24
C ALA A 91 1.81 -1.46 1.38
N LEU A 92 2.81 -0.58 1.59
CA LEU A 92 4.20 -0.95 1.87
C LEU A 92 4.32 -1.75 3.16
N LEU A 93 3.67 -1.32 4.23
CA LEU A 93 3.69 -2.04 5.51
C LEU A 93 3.03 -3.43 5.40
N VAL A 94 1.95 -3.56 4.62
CA VAL A 94 1.37 -4.87 4.30
C VAL A 94 2.34 -5.74 3.49
N ALA A 95 3.02 -5.16 2.50
CA ALA A 95 4.04 -5.88 1.73
C ALA A 95 5.22 -6.35 2.61
N HIS A 96 5.66 -5.52 3.55
CA HIS A 96 6.67 -5.88 4.55
C HIS A 96 6.23 -7.03 5.46
N LEU A 97 4.97 -7.03 5.91
CA LEU A 97 4.44 -8.13 6.71
C LEU A 97 4.44 -9.46 5.95
N SER A 98 4.30 -9.45 4.61
CA SER A 98 4.26 -10.67 3.80
C SER A 98 5.54 -11.51 3.88
N THR A 99 6.67 -10.90 4.25
CA THR A 99 7.96 -11.57 4.44
C THR A 99 8.29 -11.81 5.91
N ARG A 100 7.54 -11.22 6.85
CA ARG A 100 7.82 -11.29 8.29
C ARG A 100 6.87 -12.16 9.07
N ASP A 101 5.57 -12.02 8.82
CA ASP A 101 4.54 -12.76 9.56
C ASP A 101 3.34 -13.01 8.65
N ALA A 102 3.21 -14.27 8.21
CA ALA A 102 2.16 -14.70 7.30
C ALA A 102 0.75 -14.52 7.87
N LYS A 103 0.56 -14.69 9.19
CA LYS A 103 -0.75 -14.60 9.84
C LYS A 103 -1.18 -13.14 9.94
N LEU A 104 -0.28 -12.27 10.38
CA LEU A 104 -0.55 -10.83 10.45
C LEU A 104 -0.70 -10.22 9.07
N PHE A 105 0.08 -10.65 8.07
CA PHE A 105 -0.14 -10.29 6.68
C PHE A 105 -1.57 -10.62 6.23
N ASP A 106 -2.03 -11.86 6.47
CA ASP A 106 -3.32 -12.34 6.00
C ASP A 106 -4.48 -11.47 6.51
N VAL A 107 -4.50 -11.19 7.81
CA VAL A 107 -5.56 -10.37 8.44
C VAL A 107 -5.44 -8.88 8.11
N THR A 108 -4.22 -8.36 7.91
CA THR A 108 -3.99 -6.95 7.61
C THR A 108 -4.34 -6.64 6.15
N PHE A 109 -4.03 -7.55 5.22
CA PHE A 109 -4.31 -7.39 3.80
C PHE A 109 -5.79 -7.07 3.54
N ASP A 110 -6.71 -7.83 4.13
CA ASP A 110 -8.15 -7.67 3.86
C ASP A 110 -8.70 -6.34 4.39
N ARG A 111 -8.04 -5.73 5.38
CA ARG A 111 -8.43 -4.45 5.98
C ARG A 111 -7.80 -3.24 5.28
N VAL A 112 -6.67 -3.43 4.60
CA VAL A 112 -5.90 -2.34 3.98
C VAL A 112 -6.10 -2.30 2.47
N ILE A 113 -6.15 -3.45 1.81
CA ILE A 113 -6.25 -3.58 0.35
C ILE A 113 -7.72 -3.62 -0.06
N ASP A 114 -8.41 -2.53 0.21
CA ASP A 114 -9.87 -2.41 0.08
C ASP A 114 -10.37 -2.04 -1.33
N SER A 115 -9.49 -1.48 -2.17
CA SER A 115 -9.86 -0.85 -3.43
C SER A 115 -8.91 -1.23 -4.58
N PRO A 116 -9.33 -1.07 -5.85
CA PRO A 116 -8.49 -1.34 -7.00
C PRO A 116 -7.15 -0.60 -6.99
N ARG A 117 -7.17 0.66 -6.53
CA ARG A 117 -5.95 1.46 -6.37
C ARG A 117 -5.01 0.79 -5.38
N MET A 118 -5.49 0.44 -4.19
CA MET A 118 -4.67 -0.22 -3.16
C MET A 118 -4.11 -1.55 -3.65
N LEU A 119 -4.90 -2.33 -4.41
CA LEU A 119 -4.43 -3.60 -4.99
C LEU A 119 -3.26 -3.39 -5.95
N ARG A 120 -3.37 -2.42 -6.87
CA ARG A 120 -2.29 -2.08 -7.82
C ARG A 120 -1.04 -1.61 -7.09
N THR A 121 -1.18 -0.69 -6.14
CA THR A 121 -0.07 -0.20 -5.32
C THR A 121 0.64 -1.35 -4.59
N PHE A 122 -0.11 -2.24 -3.94
CA PHE A 122 0.47 -3.42 -3.28
C PHE A 122 1.22 -4.31 -4.27
N VAL A 123 0.61 -4.64 -5.42
CA VAL A 123 1.25 -5.47 -6.43
C VAL A 123 2.53 -4.81 -6.97
N GLN A 124 2.50 -3.49 -7.21
CA GLN A 124 3.66 -2.76 -7.71
C GLN A 124 4.83 -2.83 -6.71
N ILE A 125 4.54 -2.62 -5.42
CA ILE A 125 5.54 -2.76 -4.35
C ILE A 125 6.13 -4.18 -4.34
N MET A 126 5.28 -5.22 -4.40
CA MET A 126 5.74 -6.62 -4.43
C MET A 126 6.59 -6.94 -5.67
N ARG A 127 6.30 -6.33 -6.83
CA ARG A 127 7.08 -6.53 -8.07
C ARG A 127 8.39 -5.76 -8.08
N SER A 128 8.47 -4.64 -7.37
CA SER A 128 9.69 -3.85 -7.26
C SER A 128 10.80 -4.59 -6.49
N GLY A 129 10.42 -5.44 -5.52
CA GLY A 129 11.36 -6.17 -4.68
C GLY A 129 11.89 -5.39 -3.47
N VAL A 130 11.42 -4.16 -3.23
CA VAL A 130 11.90 -3.30 -2.13
C VAL A 130 11.69 -3.91 -0.74
N THR A 131 10.74 -4.84 -0.59
CA THR A 131 10.49 -5.57 0.68
C THR A 131 11.22 -6.92 0.75
N GLY A 132 12.21 -7.14 -0.12
CA GLY A 132 13.08 -8.33 -0.10
C GLY A 132 12.64 -9.49 -1.01
N ARG A 133 11.47 -9.39 -1.65
CA ARG A 133 11.01 -10.38 -2.65
C ARG A 133 10.51 -9.69 -3.90
N LYS A 134 11.13 -10.00 -5.04
CA LYS A 134 10.75 -9.48 -6.38
C LYS A 134 9.68 -10.34 -7.05
N SER A 135 8.56 -10.61 -6.37
CA SER A 135 7.41 -11.37 -6.89
C SER A 135 6.29 -11.51 -5.85
N LEU A 136 5.08 -11.90 -6.29
CA LEU A 136 4.05 -12.40 -5.39
C LEU A 136 4.36 -13.85 -4.96
N GLY A 137 4.67 -14.05 -3.69
CA GLY A 137 4.70 -15.39 -3.09
C GLY A 137 3.31 -16.06 -3.07
N SER A 138 3.26 -17.34 -2.69
CA SER A 138 2.04 -18.15 -2.74
C SER A 138 0.87 -17.54 -1.94
N LEU A 139 1.15 -17.00 -0.75
CA LEU A 139 0.14 -16.36 0.10
C LEU A 139 -0.32 -15.00 -0.46
N PRO A 140 0.57 -14.02 -0.78
CA PRO A 140 0.15 -12.80 -1.47
C PRO A 140 -0.62 -13.04 -2.77
N LYS A 141 -0.17 -13.97 -3.62
CA LYS A 141 -0.88 -14.33 -4.86
C LYS A 141 -2.28 -14.89 -4.58
N ARG A 142 -2.43 -15.72 -3.54
CA ARG A 142 -3.75 -16.22 -3.10
C ARG A 142 -4.66 -15.08 -2.63
N LYS A 143 -4.13 -14.10 -1.88
CA LYS A 143 -4.93 -12.94 -1.43
C LYS A 143 -5.40 -12.06 -2.57
N VAL A 144 -4.54 -11.79 -3.55
CA VAL A 144 -4.94 -11.07 -4.76
C VAL A 144 -6.02 -11.83 -5.54
N ARG A 145 -5.91 -13.16 -5.68
CA ARG A 145 -6.96 -13.97 -6.30
C ARG A 145 -8.29 -13.90 -5.54
N LYS A 146 -8.26 -14.09 -4.22
CA LYS A 146 -9.46 -13.97 -3.36
C LYS A 146 -10.06 -12.57 -3.44
N TRP A 147 -9.22 -11.55 -3.54
CA TRP A 147 -9.67 -10.19 -3.75
C TRP A 147 -10.50 -10.10 -5.03
N LEU A 148 -9.97 -10.56 -6.16
CA LEU A 148 -10.68 -10.56 -7.45
C LEU A 148 -11.97 -11.39 -7.40
N GLU A 149 -11.91 -12.59 -6.81
CA GLU A 149 -13.03 -13.50 -6.69
C GLU A 149 -14.23 -12.89 -5.93
N SER A 150 -13.96 -12.11 -4.88
CA SER A 150 -15.03 -11.56 -4.05
C SER A 150 -15.68 -10.28 -4.59
N ARG A 151 -15.31 -9.82 -5.80
CA ARG A 151 -15.90 -8.62 -6.43
C ARG A 151 -16.85 -9.04 -7.54
N SER A 152 -17.80 -8.16 -7.85
CA SER A 152 -18.70 -8.34 -9.00
C SER A 152 -17.98 -8.10 -10.32
N ASP A 153 -18.59 -8.58 -11.42
CA ASP A 153 -18.07 -8.40 -12.77
C ASP A 153 -17.92 -6.91 -13.11
N ALA A 154 -18.95 -6.12 -12.79
CA ALA A 154 -18.94 -4.67 -12.95
C ALA A 154 -17.84 -3.98 -12.12
N ALA A 155 -17.60 -4.42 -10.89
CA ALA A 155 -16.55 -3.85 -10.04
C ALA A 155 -15.15 -4.12 -10.60
N ILE A 156 -14.90 -5.33 -11.14
CA ILE A 156 -13.62 -5.65 -11.79
C ILE A 156 -13.46 -4.88 -13.10
N PHE A 157 -14.54 -4.73 -13.88
CA PHE A 157 -14.50 -3.95 -15.11
C PHE A 157 -14.17 -2.47 -14.83
N ARG A 158 -14.87 -1.82 -13.89
CA ARG A 158 -14.55 -0.43 -13.49
C ARG A 158 -13.15 -0.28 -12.91
N ALA A 159 -12.60 -1.34 -12.32
CA ALA A 159 -11.24 -1.38 -11.81
C ALA A 159 -10.15 -1.38 -12.90
N GLN A 160 -10.51 -1.41 -14.19
CA GLN A 160 -9.59 -1.19 -15.30
C GLN A 160 -8.94 0.21 -15.29
N VAL A 161 -9.58 1.21 -14.70
CA VAL A 161 -9.04 2.57 -14.66
C VAL A 161 -7.77 2.62 -13.82
N GLY A 162 -6.64 2.92 -14.45
CA GLY A 162 -5.31 3.03 -13.85
C GLY A 162 -4.35 1.94 -14.34
N ASN A 163 -3.07 2.29 -14.37
CA ASN A 163 -2.00 1.46 -14.91
C ASN A 163 -0.89 1.21 -13.87
N ASP A 164 0.16 0.50 -14.28
CA ASP A 164 1.40 0.28 -13.52
C ASP A 164 1.25 -0.33 -12.11
N PRO A 165 0.76 -1.58 -12.01
CA PRO A 165 0.28 -2.47 -13.08
C PRO A 165 -1.18 -2.21 -13.47
N SER A 166 -1.54 -2.50 -14.73
CA SER A 166 -2.94 -2.52 -15.14
C SER A 166 -3.71 -3.70 -14.50
N MET A 167 -5.05 -3.64 -14.51
CA MET A 167 -5.86 -4.79 -14.08
C MET A 167 -5.58 -6.04 -14.93
N ALA A 168 -5.31 -5.86 -16.23
CA ALA A 168 -4.92 -6.94 -17.12
C ALA A 168 -3.62 -7.63 -16.66
N ASP A 169 -2.62 -6.86 -16.25
CA ASP A 169 -1.35 -7.39 -15.75
C ASP A 169 -1.54 -8.16 -14.44
N ILE A 170 -2.39 -7.67 -13.54
CA ILE A 170 -2.72 -8.38 -12.30
C ILE A 170 -3.39 -9.72 -12.60
N ILE A 171 -4.34 -9.76 -13.54
CA ILE A 171 -5.01 -11.00 -13.96
C ILE A 171 -4.01 -11.97 -14.58
N ARG A 172 -3.17 -11.50 -15.53
CA ARG A 172 -2.13 -12.30 -16.16
C ARG A 172 -1.12 -12.84 -15.16
N MET A 173 -0.76 -12.08 -14.13
CA MET A 173 0.22 -12.53 -13.14
C MET A 173 -0.40 -13.50 -12.11
N THR A 174 -1.66 -13.30 -11.75
CA THR A 174 -2.30 -14.07 -10.67
C THR A 174 -3.06 -15.30 -11.14
N HIS A 175 -3.48 -15.36 -12.41
CA HIS A 175 -4.26 -16.45 -12.99
C HIS A 175 -5.48 -16.80 -12.10
N PRO A 176 -6.38 -15.84 -11.82
CA PRO A 176 -7.59 -16.13 -11.06
C PRO A 176 -8.44 -17.15 -11.82
N LYS A 177 -8.99 -18.14 -11.09
CA LYS A 177 -9.94 -19.10 -11.68
C LYS A 177 -11.30 -18.39 -11.82
N PRO A 178 -11.88 -18.30 -13.03
CA PRO A 178 -13.22 -17.72 -13.17
C PRO A 178 -14.26 -18.61 -12.49
N ALA A 179 -15.26 -17.98 -11.85
CA ALA A 179 -16.33 -18.70 -11.17
C ALA A 179 -17.38 -19.27 -12.13
N ASN A 180 -17.57 -18.64 -13.29
CA ASN A 180 -18.56 -19.01 -14.32
C ASN A 180 -18.12 -18.52 -15.71
N ALA A 181 -18.90 -18.83 -16.75
CA ALA A 181 -18.62 -18.45 -18.13
C ALA A 181 -18.54 -16.92 -18.31
N THR A 182 -19.41 -16.16 -17.65
CA THR A 182 -19.41 -14.68 -17.69
C THR A 182 -18.11 -14.10 -17.15
N ARG A 183 -17.64 -14.59 -15.99
CA ARG A 183 -16.36 -14.20 -15.42
C ARG A 183 -15.19 -14.58 -16.31
N ALA A 184 -15.25 -15.75 -16.96
CA ALA A 184 -14.24 -16.20 -17.90
C ALA A 184 -14.15 -15.28 -19.12
N ALA A 185 -15.30 -14.93 -19.71
CA ALA A 185 -15.40 -13.99 -20.83
C ALA A 185 -14.88 -12.60 -20.43
N LEU A 186 -15.25 -12.11 -19.25
CA LEU A 186 -14.71 -10.86 -18.71
C LEU A 186 -13.18 -10.91 -18.60
N TYR A 187 -12.61 -11.94 -17.95
CA TYR A 187 -11.16 -12.05 -17.84
C TYR A 187 -10.46 -12.14 -19.20
N ALA A 188 -11.01 -12.89 -20.16
CA ALA A 188 -10.50 -12.96 -21.52
C ALA A 188 -10.50 -11.59 -22.20
N HIS A 189 -11.61 -10.86 -22.13
CA HIS A 189 -11.74 -9.51 -22.66
C HIS A 189 -10.72 -8.54 -22.02
N LEU A 190 -10.61 -8.54 -20.69
CA LEU A 190 -9.69 -7.66 -19.95
C LEU A 190 -8.22 -7.88 -20.34
N ILE A 191 -7.82 -9.12 -20.63
CA ILE A 191 -6.43 -9.44 -20.99
C ILE A 191 -6.17 -9.42 -22.50
N GLY A 192 -7.16 -9.04 -23.32
CA GLY A 192 -7.04 -8.95 -24.78
C GLY A 192 -7.08 -10.29 -25.51
N LYS A 193 -7.69 -11.32 -24.92
CA LYS A 193 -7.96 -12.60 -25.58
C LYS A 193 -9.37 -12.59 -26.20
N PRO A 194 -9.63 -13.41 -27.23
CA PRO A 194 -10.98 -13.62 -27.74
C PRO A 194 -11.93 -14.04 -26.61
N ALA A 195 -13.05 -13.34 -26.49
CA ALA A 195 -14.10 -13.60 -25.52
C ALA A 195 -15.42 -13.83 -26.27
N ASP A 196 -16.23 -14.77 -25.80
CA ASP A 196 -17.59 -14.94 -26.30
C ASP A 196 -18.43 -13.71 -25.90
N GLU A 197 -18.82 -12.91 -26.89
CA GLU A 197 -19.58 -11.68 -26.71
C GLU A 197 -20.93 -11.92 -26.02
N THR A 198 -21.54 -13.08 -26.26
CA THR A 198 -22.83 -13.45 -25.63
C THR A 198 -22.69 -13.69 -24.13
N GLN A 199 -21.50 -14.08 -23.69
CA GLN A 199 -21.16 -14.34 -22.29
C GLN A 199 -20.61 -13.11 -21.57
N LEU A 200 -20.27 -12.02 -22.27
CA LEU A 200 -19.75 -10.82 -21.62
C LEU A 200 -20.77 -10.24 -20.64
N PRO A 201 -20.33 -9.66 -19.50
CA PRO A 201 -21.24 -8.90 -18.64
C PRO A 201 -21.90 -7.77 -19.43
N GLU A 202 -23.17 -7.48 -19.13
CA GLU A 202 -23.97 -6.45 -19.80
C GLU A 202 -23.25 -5.11 -19.91
N LEU A 203 -22.67 -4.64 -18.80
CA LEU A 203 -21.89 -3.40 -18.75
C LEU A 203 -20.75 -3.35 -19.77
N VAL A 204 -20.11 -4.49 -20.05
CA VAL A 204 -19.00 -4.57 -21.03
C VAL A 204 -19.55 -4.47 -22.45
N ARG A 205 -20.68 -5.14 -22.74
CA ARG A 205 -21.32 -5.07 -24.05
C ARG A 205 -21.80 -3.64 -24.36
N GLU A 206 -22.44 -2.98 -23.39
CA GLU A 206 -22.87 -1.58 -23.51
C GLU A 206 -21.68 -0.65 -23.77
N TYR A 207 -20.57 -0.84 -23.04
CA TYR A 207 -19.36 -0.06 -23.23
C TYR A 207 -18.74 -0.26 -24.62
N GLU A 208 -18.69 -1.49 -25.12
CA GLU A 208 -18.17 -1.76 -26.47
C GLU A 208 -19.09 -1.21 -27.56
N ALA A 209 -20.40 -1.32 -27.41
CA ALA A 209 -21.37 -0.70 -28.32
C ALA A 209 -21.20 0.83 -28.37
N PHE A 210 -21.03 1.47 -27.21
CA PHE A 210 -20.76 2.90 -27.11
C PHE A 210 -19.43 3.30 -27.80
N LYS A 211 -18.37 2.50 -27.66
CA LYS A 211 -17.10 2.75 -28.36
C LYS A 211 -17.25 2.69 -29.88
N VAL A 212 -18.09 1.79 -30.38
CA VAL A 212 -18.40 1.70 -31.81
C VAL A 212 -19.20 2.92 -32.26
N SER A 213 -20.21 3.35 -31.49
CA SER A 213 -21.01 4.53 -31.85
C SER A 213 -20.21 5.84 -31.88
N LEU A 214 -19.10 5.93 -31.14
CA LEU A 214 -18.19 7.10 -31.20
C LEU A 214 -17.32 7.13 -32.46
N ARG A 215 -17.22 6.02 -33.19
CA ARG A 215 -16.40 5.88 -34.40
C ARG A 215 -17.22 5.93 -35.69
N ALA A 216 -18.54 5.80 -35.56
CA ALA A 216 -19.51 5.96 -36.65
C ALA A 216 -19.83 7.44 -36.86
#